data_AF-A0A8H2XZN2-F1
#
_entry.id   AF-A0A8H2XZN2-F1
#
_cell.length_a   1.000
_cell.length_b   1.000
_cell.length_c   1.000
_cell.angle_alpha   90.00
_cell.angle_beta   90.00
_cell.angle_gamma   90.00
#
_symmetry.space_group_name_H-M   'P 1'
#
loop_
_entity.id
_entity.type
_entity.pdbx_description
1 polymer ?
#
loop_
_entity_poly.entity_id
_entity_poly.type
_entity_poly.pdbx_seq_one_letter_code
_entity_poly.pdbx_strand_id
1 'polypeptide(L)'
;MDAIMNKTSQYHQAKYTRVQANVRREFHLTQSLRKISEFRAHLSSVQPGCSLSPAARASPSGALARRERAEKFQTFVEAQCGSAGTQNFFIGLYAAMKLQTLPPNIGGTGKGRIEWEIDDAVFMESGGNQFMLDAIDTMKGVLGFDERPLNYRPLPCRAFHQPSLFSSTNVLSSSRDGGEDPSLSEAISKPARAAPPGRSRASSDPFLDPTRSSPSMNAALSMPPPTPEESATDLDSLGPSTPLDERGPEIPPLASLSDQYAASTYSMDAEIFLNEQQLRIWTFPPYITNPELHKLMAMFPSSITSQTVPRFKPLAKTKQRKGKRKGTDVDLEGEGNPMQMGLAIDPIGVDMGLVKERGEIRKGTGRMWIGDLMRLPGWRGTFWDTIRDWFRHLFR
;
A
#
# COMPACT_ATOMS: atom_id res chain seq x y z
N MET A 1 30.59 26.98 4.36
CA MET A 1 29.82 26.84 5.62
C MET A 1 30.71 26.43 6.78
N ASP A 2 31.48 25.36 6.64
CA ASP A 2 32.06 24.61 7.78
C ASP A 2 33.11 25.42 8.57
N ALA A 3 33.90 26.24 7.88
CA ALA A 3 34.84 27.18 8.50
C ALA A 3 34.18 28.30 9.34
N ILE A 4 32.86 28.52 9.20
CA ILE A 4 32.06 29.39 10.06
C ILE A 4 31.48 28.57 11.22
N MET A 5 30.91 27.39 10.93
CA MET A 5 30.36 26.48 11.95
C MET A 5 31.39 26.13 13.03
N ASN A 6 32.65 25.89 12.66
CA ASN A 6 33.74 25.61 13.60
C ASN A 6 34.12 26.79 14.53
N LYS A 7 33.58 27.99 14.28
CA LYS A 7 33.78 29.19 15.13
C LYS A 7 32.55 29.52 15.99
N THR A 8 31.38 28.95 15.69
CA THR A 8 30.16 29.13 16.49
C THR A 8 30.17 28.24 17.74
N SER A 9 29.60 28.72 18.84
CA SER A 9 29.40 27.90 20.05
C SER A 9 28.57 26.64 19.73
N GLN A 10 28.91 25.51 20.39
CA GLN A 10 28.26 24.20 20.23
C GLN A 10 26.73 24.26 20.36
N TYR A 11 26.20 25.15 21.20
CA TYR A 11 24.76 25.38 21.34
C TYR A 11 24.09 25.85 20.03
N HIS A 12 24.76 26.74 19.29
CA HIS A 12 24.28 27.22 17.99
C HIS A 12 24.52 26.19 16.89
N GLN A 13 25.63 25.45 16.93
CA GLN A 13 25.87 24.30 16.04
C GLN A 13 24.73 23.27 16.18
N ALA A 14 24.42 22.85 17.41
CA ALA A 14 23.36 21.87 17.69
C ALA A 14 21.97 22.38 17.28
N LYS A 15 21.65 23.67 17.49
CA LYS A 15 20.42 24.30 16.98
C LYS A 15 20.36 24.25 15.45
N TYR A 16 21.42 24.65 14.76
CA TYR A 16 21.49 24.63 13.30
C TYR A 16 21.33 23.21 12.76
N THR A 17 22.02 22.22 13.33
CA THR A 17 21.90 20.80 12.93
C THR A 17 20.48 20.27 13.11
N ARG A 18 19.78 20.62 14.19
CA ARG A 18 18.36 20.27 14.38
C ARG A 18 17.45 20.89 13.32
N VAL A 19 17.64 22.18 12.98
CA VAL A 19 16.87 22.85 11.92
C VAL A 19 17.17 22.21 10.55
N GLN A 20 18.43 21.94 10.23
CA GLN A 20 18.81 21.29 8.96
C GLN A 20 18.25 19.86 8.85
N ALA A 21 18.24 19.10 9.95
CA ALA A 21 17.61 17.79 10.01
C ALA A 21 16.08 17.88 9.81
N ASN A 22 15.42 18.85 10.44
CA ASN A 22 13.98 19.06 10.29
C ASN A 22 13.60 19.46 8.85
N VAL A 23 14.36 20.36 8.21
CA VAL A 23 14.14 20.75 6.81
C VAL A 23 14.31 19.56 5.86
N ARG A 24 15.31 18.69 6.09
CA ARG A 24 15.46 17.43 5.31
C ARG A 24 14.28 16.47 5.53
N ARG A 25 13.87 16.26 6.79
CA ARG A 25 12.72 15.44 7.18
C ARG A 25 11.45 15.88 6.46
N GLU A 26 11.07 17.16 6.62
CA GLU A 26 9.86 17.71 5.99
C GLU A 26 9.91 17.67 4.45
N PHE A 27 11.08 17.87 3.85
CA PHE A 27 11.26 17.69 2.40
C PHE A 27 11.01 16.25 1.95
N HIS A 28 11.65 15.26 2.59
CA HIS A 28 11.46 13.85 2.23
C HIS A 28 10.02 13.37 2.48
N LEU A 29 9.42 13.78 3.61
CA LEU A 29 8.01 13.53 3.94
C LEU A 29 7.09 14.09 2.86
N THR A 30 7.29 15.34 2.44
CA THR A 30 6.51 15.98 1.37
C THR A 30 6.68 15.26 0.02
N GLN A 31 7.90 14.84 -0.33
CA GLN A 31 8.15 14.08 -1.57
C GLN A 31 7.48 12.70 -1.56
N SER A 32 7.50 11.99 -0.42
CA SER A 32 6.85 10.68 -0.30
C SER A 32 5.31 10.80 -0.31
N LEU A 33 4.73 11.77 0.40
CA LEU A 33 3.29 12.05 0.31
C LEU A 33 2.87 12.44 -1.12
N ARG A 34 3.70 13.21 -1.84
CA ARG A 34 3.47 13.53 -3.25
C ARG A 34 3.45 12.27 -4.12
N LYS A 35 4.43 11.37 -4.00
CA LYS A 35 4.44 10.11 -4.76
C LYS A 35 3.17 9.29 -4.51
N ILE A 36 2.74 9.17 -3.25
CA ILE A 36 1.52 8.44 -2.89
C ILE A 36 0.27 9.14 -3.45
N SER A 37 0.21 10.47 -3.49
CA SER A 37 -0.92 11.18 -4.09
C SER A 37 -0.95 11.02 -5.63
N GLU A 38 0.20 11.06 -6.30
CA GLU A 38 0.33 10.79 -7.74
C GLU A 38 -0.06 9.33 -8.08
N PHE A 39 0.43 8.36 -7.30
CA PHE A 39 0.03 6.94 -7.39
C PHE A 39 -1.48 6.76 -7.22
N ARG A 40 -2.06 7.26 -6.11
CA ARG A 40 -3.50 7.11 -5.80
C ARG A 40 -4.37 7.82 -6.83
N ALA A 41 -3.95 8.98 -7.34
CA ALA A 41 -4.66 9.70 -8.40
C ALA A 41 -4.71 8.89 -9.70
N HIS A 42 -3.55 8.43 -10.21
CA HIS A 42 -3.50 7.61 -11.43
C HIS A 42 -4.25 6.30 -11.29
N LEU A 43 -4.10 5.62 -10.14
CA LEU A 43 -4.84 4.39 -9.86
C LEU A 43 -6.36 4.61 -9.85
N SER A 44 -6.84 5.78 -9.41
CA SER A 44 -8.27 6.12 -9.40
C SER A 44 -8.83 6.53 -10.76
N SER A 45 -8.02 7.18 -11.62
CA SER A 45 -8.43 7.60 -12.95
C SER A 45 -8.48 6.43 -13.94
N VAL A 46 -7.54 5.48 -13.83
CA VAL A 46 -7.51 4.25 -14.65
C VAL A 46 -8.61 3.30 -14.19
N GLN A 47 -9.49 2.91 -15.11
CA GLN A 47 -10.59 1.96 -14.88
C GLN A 47 -10.28 0.60 -15.54
N PRO A 48 -10.82 -0.53 -15.04
CA PRO A 48 -10.53 -1.85 -15.62
C PRO A 48 -10.79 -1.93 -17.13
N GLY A 49 -9.74 -2.16 -17.90
CA GLY A 49 -9.77 -2.22 -19.37
C GLY A 49 -9.85 -0.87 -20.09
N CYS A 50 -9.77 0.28 -19.41
CA CYS A 50 -9.97 1.61 -20.01
C CYS A 50 -8.97 1.99 -21.11
N SER A 51 -7.76 1.45 -21.05
CA SER A 51 -6.64 1.78 -21.93
C SER A 51 -6.66 0.95 -23.24
N LEU A 52 -7.73 0.18 -23.46
CA LEU A 52 -8.11 -0.42 -24.74
C LEU A 52 -9.02 0.51 -25.56
N SER A 53 -9.04 0.35 -26.88
CA SER A 53 -9.90 1.13 -27.79
C SER A 53 -11.40 0.99 -27.42
N PRO A 54 -12.26 1.97 -27.73
CA PRO A 54 -13.69 1.86 -27.44
C PRO A 54 -14.34 0.59 -28.03
N ALA A 55 -13.91 0.18 -29.23
CA ALA A 55 -14.36 -1.05 -29.87
C ALA A 55 -13.87 -2.33 -29.14
N ALA A 56 -12.65 -2.33 -28.61
CA ALA A 56 -12.15 -3.42 -27.79
C ALA A 56 -12.89 -3.49 -26.43
N ARG A 57 -13.16 -2.34 -25.80
CA ARG A 57 -13.87 -2.25 -24.52
C ARG A 57 -15.32 -2.73 -24.60
N ALA A 58 -15.99 -2.52 -25.74
CA ALA A 58 -17.33 -3.06 -25.99
C ALA A 58 -17.39 -4.60 -26.04
N SER A 59 -16.26 -5.29 -26.26
CA SER A 59 -16.19 -6.76 -26.21
C SER A 59 -14.86 -7.23 -25.60
N PRO A 60 -14.73 -7.28 -24.26
CA PRO A 60 -13.47 -7.62 -23.59
C PRO A 60 -12.92 -9.02 -23.91
N SER A 61 -13.76 -9.96 -24.37
CA SER A 61 -13.35 -11.29 -24.85
C SER A 61 -13.14 -11.36 -26.38
N GLY A 62 -13.45 -10.28 -27.11
CA GLY A 62 -13.40 -10.20 -28.56
C GLY A 62 -11.99 -10.36 -29.13
N ALA A 63 -11.88 -10.68 -30.43
CA ALA A 63 -10.57 -10.86 -31.07
C ALA A 63 -9.73 -9.57 -31.08
N LEU A 64 -10.37 -8.40 -31.27
CA LEU A 64 -9.73 -7.08 -31.22
C LEU A 64 -9.13 -6.79 -29.85
N ALA A 65 -9.92 -6.92 -28.77
CA ALA A 65 -9.45 -6.69 -27.40
C ALA A 65 -8.29 -7.61 -27.02
N ARG A 66 -8.32 -8.88 -27.46
CA ARG A 66 -7.22 -9.84 -27.24
C ARG A 66 -5.97 -9.51 -28.04
N ARG A 67 -6.09 -8.82 -29.18
CA ARG A 67 -4.94 -8.31 -29.95
C ARG A 67 -4.33 -7.07 -29.29
N GLU A 68 -5.15 -6.08 -28.96
CA GLU A 68 -4.68 -4.86 -28.29
C GLU A 68 -4.06 -5.15 -26.91
N ARG A 69 -4.63 -6.10 -26.15
CA ARG A 69 -4.00 -6.60 -24.91
C ARG A 69 -2.63 -7.24 -25.17
N ALA A 70 -2.51 -8.09 -26.20
CA ALA A 70 -1.24 -8.71 -26.56
C ALA A 70 -0.19 -7.68 -26.96
N GLU A 71 -0.54 -6.73 -27.83
CA GLU A 71 0.34 -5.66 -28.32
C GLU A 71 0.85 -4.79 -27.15
N LYS A 72 -0.05 -4.25 -26.33
CA LYS A 72 0.32 -3.37 -25.22
C LYS A 72 1.04 -4.10 -24.08
N PHE A 73 0.64 -5.34 -23.78
CA PHE A 73 1.32 -6.15 -22.76
C PHE A 73 2.74 -6.51 -23.19
N GLN A 74 2.98 -6.80 -24.48
CA GLN A 74 4.32 -7.03 -25.00
C GLN A 74 5.20 -5.78 -24.83
N THR A 75 4.73 -4.60 -25.23
CA THR A 75 5.47 -3.33 -25.05
C THR A 75 5.83 -3.07 -23.58
N PHE A 76 4.90 -3.32 -22.64
CA PHE A 76 5.17 -3.18 -21.20
C PHE A 76 6.26 -4.15 -20.72
N VAL A 77 6.18 -5.43 -21.10
CA VAL A 77 7.19 -6.44 -20.71
C VAL A 77 8.56 -6.11 -21.31
N GLU A 78 8.62 -5.71 -22.58
CA GLU A 78 9.87 -5.33 -23.25
C GLU A 78 10.52 -4.09 -22.64
N ALA A 79 9.72 -3.06 -22.30
CA ALA A 79 10.22 -1.82 -21.70
C ALA A 79 10.63 -1.98 -20.23
N GLN A 80 9.86 -2.70 -19.42
CA GLN A 80 9.96 -2.64 -17.96
C GLN A 80 10.52 -3.91 -17.30
N CYS A 81 10.49 -5.08 -17.93
CA CYS A 81 10.91 -6.36 -17.30
C CYS A 81 12.43 -6.54 -17.22
N GLY A 82 13.21 -5.70 -17.91
CA GLY A 82 14.67 -5.76 -17.92
C GLY A 82 15.37 -5.13 -16.70
N SER A 83 14.65 -4.37 -15.86
CA SER A 83 15.25 -3.67 -14.72
C SER A 83 15.23 -4.52 -13.43
N ALA A 84 16.32 -4.46 -12.66
CA ALA A 84 16.54 -5.37 -11.53
C ALA A 84 15.50 -5.22 -10.39
N GLY A 85 14.96 -4.00 -10.18
CA GLY A 85 13.95 -3.76 -9.16
C GLY A 85 12.57 -4.32 -9.53
N THR A 86 12.13 -4.15 -10.79
CA THR A 86 10.82 -4.62 -11.25
C THR A 86 10.75 -6.14 -11.42
N GLN A 87 11.90 -6.83 -11.51
CA GLN A 87 11.96 -8.27 -11.79
C GLN A 87 11.05 -9.09 -10.86
N ASN A 88 11.01 -8.76 -9.56
CA ASN A 88 10.15 -9.46 -8.59
C ASN A 88 8.65 -9.23 -8.82
N PHE A 89 8.25 -8.07 -9.36
CA PHE A 89 6.86 -7.82 -9.76
C PHE A 89 6.48 -8.69 -10.97
N PHE A 90 7.35 -8.78 -11.99
CA PHE A 90 7.11 -9.64 -13.16
C PHE A 90 7.11 -11.13 -12.81
N ILE A 91 7.95 -11.56 -11.86
CA ILE A 91 7.91 -12.91 -11.28
C ILE A 91 6.56 -13.19 -10.62
N GLY A 92 5.99 -12.21 -9.91
CA GLY A 92 4.65 -12.27 -9.35
C GLY A 92 3.59 -12.38 -10.44
N LEU A 93 3.51 -11.41 -11.35
CA LEU A 93 2.49 -11.37 -12.41
C LEU A 93 2.48 -12.65 -13.27
N TYR A 94 3.66 -13.17 -13.64
CA TYR A 94 3.79 -14.46 -14.32
C TYR A 94 3.27 -15.64 -13.48
N ALA A 95 3.52 -15.65 -12.16
CA ALA A 95 3.02 -16.69 -11.27
C ALA A 95 1.48 -16.70 -11.17
N ALA A 96 0.85 -15.52 -11.09
CA ALA A 96 -0.61 -15.41 -11.14
C ALA A 96 -1.15 -15.97 -12.47
N MET A 97 -0.63 -15.48 -13.61
CA MET A 97 -1.04 -15.94 -14.93
C MET A 97 -0.87 -17.46 -15.10
N LYS A 98 0.25 -18.03 -14.63
CA LYS A 98 0.53 -19.47 -14.64
C LYS A 98 -0.48 -20.25 -13.81
N LEU A 99 -0.65 -19.91 -12.53
CA LEU A 99 -1.63 -20.52 -11.62
C LEU A 99 -3.07 -20.46 -12.14
N GLN A 100 -3.42 -19.39 -12.86
CA GLN A 100 -4.74 -19.18 -13.47
C GLN A 100 -4.98 -20.09 -14.70
N THR A 101 -3.93 -20.55 -15.39
CA THR A 101 -4.06 -21.56 -16.48
C THR A 101 -4.14 -22.99 -15.97
N LEU A 102 -3.48 -23.32 -14.85
CA LEU A 102 -3.39 -24.68 -14.34
C LEU A 102 -4.78 -25.24 -13.93
N PRO A 103 -5.06 -26.53 -14.15
CA PRO A 103 -6.28 -27.16 -13.66
C PRO A 103 -6.20 -27.48 -12.15
N PRO A 104 -7.34 -27.50 -11.43
CA PRO A 104 -7.35 -27.52 -9.97
C PRO A 104 -6.88 -28.84 -9.34
N ASN A 105 -6.90 -29.95 -10.09
CA ASN A 105 -6.37 -31.23 -9.64
C ASN A 105 -4.83 -31.25 -9.49
N ILE A 106 -4.12 -30.29 -10.10
CA ILE A 106 -2.66 -30.12 -9.93
C ILE A 106 -2.29 -28.81 -9.23
N GLY A 107 -3.25 -28.16 -8.56
CA GLY A 107 -3.00 -26.93 -7.78
C GLY A 107 -3.08 -25.62 -8.57
N GLY A 108 -3.86 -25.58 -9.64
CA GLY A 108 -4.35 -24.32 -10.23
C GLY A 108 -5.68 -23.86 -9.63
N THR A 109 -6.16 -22.69 -10.06
CA THR A 109 -7.43 -22.12 -9.56
C THR A 109 -8.67 -22.62 -10.31
N GLY A 110 -8.51 -23.07 -11.55
CA GLY A 110 -9.60 -23.52 -12.40
C GLY A 110 -10.66 -22.44 -12.66
N LYS A 111 -11.82 -22.55 -11.99
CA LYS A 111 -12.94 -21.60 -12.13
C LYS A 111 -12.76 -20.32 -11.29
N GLY A 112 -12.02 -20.38 -10.18
CA GLY A 112 -11.78 -19.22 -9.33
C GLY A 112 -10.82 -18.21 -9.97
N ARG A 113 -11.00 -16.93 -9.66
CA ARG A 113 -10.04 -15.86 -9.95
C ARG A 113 -8.95 -15.86 -8.87
N ILE A 114 -7.71 -15.51 -9.25
CA ILE A 114 -6.66 -15.23 -8.27
C ILE A 114 -6.89 -13.84 -7.68
N GLU A 115 -6.78 -13.75 -6.36
CA GLU A 115 -6.52 -12.50 -5.65
C GLU A 115 -5.02 -12.44 -5.33
N TRP A 116 -4.37 -11.35 -5.75
CA TRP A 116 -2.94 -11.10 -5.56
C TRP A 116 -2.77 -9.84 -4.71
N GLU A 117 -2.31 -10.00 -3.47
CA GLU A 117 -1.93 -8.90 -2.60
C GLU A 117 -0.54 -8.38 -2.96
N ILE A 118 -0.43 -7.07 -3.11
CA ILE A 118 0.80 -6.31 -3.39
C ILE A 118 0.81 -5.08 -2.48
N ASP A 119 1.98 -4.65 -2.01
CA ASP A 119 2.15 -3.33 -1.38
C ASP A 119 2.24 -2.24 -2.45
N ASP A 120 1.57 -1.10 -2.26
CA ASP A 120 1.67 0.06 -3.16
C ASP A 120 3.12 0.53 -3.35
N ALA A 121 4.00 0.32 -2.35
CA ALA A 121 5.44 0.60 -2.45
C ALA A 121 6.11 -0.11 -3.65
N VAL A 122 5.63 -1.30 -4.04
CA VAL A 122 6.13 -2.03 -5.21
C VAL A 122 6.04 -1.20 -6.48
N PHE A 123 4.95 -0.45 -6.67
CA PHE A 123 4.76 0.39 -7.84
C PHE A 123 5.59 1.68 -7.77
N MET A 124 5.70 2.27 -6.57
CA MET A 124 6.38 3.56 -6.37
C MET A 124 7.91 3.47 -6.33
N GLU A 125 8.48 2.32 -5.98
CA GLU A 125 9.92 2.17 -5.73
C GLU A 125 10.65 1.27 -6.75
N SER A 126 10.02 0.19 -7.24
CA SER A 126 10.73 -0.87 -8.00
C SER A 126 11.31 -0.43 -9.35
N GLY A 127 10.73 0.59 -10.00
CA GLY A 127 11.14 1.06 -11.33
C GLY A 127 10.95 2.56 -11.56
N GLY A 128 10.72 3.33 -10.49
CA GLY A 128 10.43 4.76 -10.58
C GLY A 128 9.08 5.09 -11.25
N ASN A 129 8.87 6.36 -11.55
CA ASN A 129 7.55 6.88 -11.92
C ASN A 129 7.01 6.31 -13.24
N GLN A 130 7.86 6.04 -14.25
CA GLN A 130 7.39 5.48 -15.51
C GLN A 130 6.87 4.04 -15.31
N PHE A 131 7.59 3.22 -14.54
CA PHE A 131 7.11 1.88 -14.18
C PHE A 131 5.78 1.93 -13.41
N MET A 132 5.64 2.87 -12.47
CA MET A 132 4.40 3.07 -11.71
C MET A 132 3.20 3.31 -12.64
N LEU A 133 3.34 4.23 -13.60
CA LEU A 133 2.29 4.55 -14.58
C LEU A 133 2.02 3.36 -15.50
N ASP A 134 3.06 2.81 -16.15
CA ASP A 134 2.96 1.71 -17.11
C ASP A 134 2.37 0.44 -16.49
N ALA A 135 2.69 0.14 -15.22
CA ALA A 135 2.20 -1.04 -14.51
C ALA A 135 0.72 -0.89 -14.11
N ILE A 136 0.28 0.30 -13.70
CA ILE A 136 -1.15 0.59 -13.43
C ILE A 136 -1.94 0.53 -14.75
N ASP A 137 -1.46 1.21 -15.80
CA ASP A 137 -2.10 1.17 -17.12
C ASP A 137 -2.12 -0.24 -17.68
N THR A 138 -1.09 -1.06 -17.46
CA THR A 138 -1.09 -2.43 -17.98
C THR A 138 -1.94 -3.38 -17.14
N MET A 139 -1.83 -3.38 -15.80
CA MET A 139 -2.64 -4.26 -14.95
C MET A 139 -4.12 -3.88 -14.94
N LYS A 140 -4.44 -2.61 -14.67
CA LYS A 140 -5.82 -2.12 -14.58
C LYS A 140 -6.33 -1.73 -15.96
N GLY A 141 -5.62 -0.85 -16.68
CA GLY A 141 -6.09 -0.28 -17.95
C GLY A 141 -6.09 -1.23 -19.15
N VAL A 142 -5.17 -2.20 -19.26
CA VAL A 142 -5.06 -3.13 -20.40
C VAL A 142 -5.59 -4.52 -20.05
N LEU A 143 -5.06 -5.15 -19.01
CA LEU A 143 -5.47 -6.51 -18.61
C LEU A 143 -6.83 -6.52 -17.90
N GLY A 144 -7.18 -5.46 -17.16
CA GLY A 144 -8.45 -5.35 -16.46
C GLY A 144 -8.52 -6.07 -15.12
N PHE A 145 -7.43 -6.07 -14.35
CA PHE A 145 -7.50 -6.45 -12.93
C PHE A 145 -8.41 -5.46 -12.17
N ASP A 146 -9.26 -5.99 -11.30
CA ASP A 146 -10.01 -5.19 -10.32
C ASP A 146 -9.12 -5.01 -9.09
N GLU A 147 -8.92 -3.78 -8.59
CA GLU A 147 -8.12 -3.53 -7.38
C GLU A 147 -8.98 -3.02 -6.23
N ARG A 148 -8.58 -3.37 -5.00
CA ARG A 148 -9.17 -2.86 -3.75
C ARG A 148 -8.10 -2.69 -2.67
N PRO A 149 -8.06 -1.57 -1.93
CA PRO A 149 -7.18 -1.43 -0.78
C PRO A 149 -7.58 -2.44 0.31
N LEU A 150 -6.60 -3.05 0.98
CA LEU A 150 -6.85 -3.90 2.15
C LEU A 150 -6.99 -3.03 3.41
N ASN A 151 -6.07 -2.08 3.58
CA ASN A 151 -6.04 -1.15 4.71
C ASN A 151 -6.32 0.28 4.22
N TYR A 152 -7.59 0.66 4.07
CA TYR A 152 -7.92 2.02 3.62
C TYR A 152 -7.71 3.06 4.73
N ARG A 153 -6.49 3.60 4.81
CA ARG A 153 -6.19 4.82 5.58
C ARG A 153 -6.26 6.04 4.65
N PRO A 154 -7.10 7.05 4.97
CA PRO A 154 -7.05 8.35 4.30
C PRO A 154 -5.63 8.93 4.33
N LEU A 155 -5.28 9.74 3.33
CA LEU A 155 -4.04 10.51 3.39
C LEU A 155 -4.09 11.44 4.62
N PRO A 156 -2.96 11.63 5.33
CA PRO A 156 -2.85 12.69 6.32
C PRO A 156 -2.90 14.03 5.57
N CYS A 157 -4.08 14.61 5.47
CA CYS A 157 -4.26 15.95 4.93
C CYS A 157 -3.77 16.95 5.96
N ARG A 158 -2.93 17.91 5.56
CA ARG A 158 -2.61 19.06 6.40
C ARG A 158 -3.90 19.86 6.58
N ALA A 159 -4.54 19.72 7.73
CA ALA A 159 -5.69 20.52 8.10
C ALA A 159 -5.25 21.98 8.14
N PHE A 160 -5.55 22.73 7.07
CA PHE A 160 -5.53 24.17 7.14
C PHE A 160 -6.59 24.56 8.16
N HIS A 161 -6.16 24.92 9.37
CA HIS A 161 -6.98 25.65 10.31
C HIS A 161 -7.32 27.00 9.67
N GLN A 162 -8.38 27.01 8.87
CA GLN A 162 -9.09 28.22 8.50
C GLN A 162 -9.51 28.85 9.84
N PRO A 163 -9.04 30.06 10.20
CA PRO A 163 -9.52 30.72 11.40
C PRO A 163 -11.02 30.91 11.23
N SER A 164 -11.82 30.27 12.09
CA SER A 164 -13.27 30.21 11.94
C SER A 164 -13.91 31.54 12.34
N LEU A 165 -13.77 32.55 11.47
CA LEU A 165 -14.30 33.90 11.62
C LEU A 165 -15.83 33.98 11.39
N PHE A 166 -16.56 32.94 11.80
CA PHE A 166 -18.02 32.96 11.85
C PHE A 166 -18.51 32.42 13.18
N SER A 167 -19.34 33.25 13.83
CA SER A 167 -19.69 33.13 15.24
C SER A 167 -20.59 31.95 15.57
N SER A 168 -20.42 31.49 16.81
CA SER A 168 -21.40 30.80 17.63
C SER A 168 -22.86 31.20 17.37
N THR A 169 -23.67 30.24 16.93
CA THR A 169 -25.13 30.24 17.13
C THR A 169 -25.56 28.94 17.79
N ASN A 170 -25.40 28.88 19.12
CA ASN A 170 -26.00 27.83 19.93
C ASN A 170 -27.53 27.95 19.86
N VAL A 171 -28.18 27.14 19.02
CA VAL A 171 -29.65 26.99 19.04
C VAL A 171 -29.98 25.88 20.04
N LEU A 172 -30.44 26.27 21.23
CA LEU A 172 -30.85 25.31 22.26
C LEU A 172 -32.07 24.52 21.81
N SER A 173 -32.08 23.21 22.09
CA SER A 173 -33.29 22.41 22.22
C SER A 173 -33.47 22.08 23.70
N SER A 174 -34.64 22.41 24.27
CA SER A 174 -34.87 22.44 25.72
C SER A 174 -36.19 21.75 26.10
N SER A 175 -36.20 21.07 27.27
CA SER A 175 -37.35 20.41 27.92
C SER A 175 -37.94 19.20 27.14
N ARG A 176 -38.65 18.23 27.73
CA ARG A 176 -39.25 18.04 29.09
C ARG A 176 -39.50 16.51 29.29
N ASP A 177 -39.56 15.81 30.44
CA ASP A 177 -39.38 15.98 31.90
C ASP A 177 -38.89 14.60 32.47
N GLY A 178 -38.61 14.31 33.75
CA GLY A 178 -38.57 15.13 34.98
C GLY A 178 -38.95 14.32 36.24
N GLY A 179 -38.00 14.05 37.15
CA GLY A 179 -38.19 13.40 38.48
C GLY A 179 -37.66 11.94 38.59
N GLU A 180 -37.20 11.43 39.74
CA GLU A 180 -37.02 12.01 41.10
C GLU A 180 -35.78 11.42 41.83
N ASP A 181 -35.27 12.13 42.84
CA ASP A 181 -34.16 11.80 43.77
C ASP A 181 -34.76 11.72 45.22
N PRO A 182 -34.12 11.20 46.32
CA PRO A 182 -32.73 11.53 46.71
C PRO A 182 -31.93 10.53 47.63
N SER A 183 -30.69 10.96 47.95
CA SER A 183 -30.02 10.89 49.28
C SER A 183 -29.07 9.73 49.70
N LEU A 184 -27.76 10.03 49.60
CA LEU A 184 -26.72 10.04 50.66
C LEU A 184 -26.67 8.97 51.78
N SER A 185 -25.63 8.12 51.75
CA SER A 185 -24.57 7.96 52.80
C SER A 185 -23.53 6.93 52.29
N GLU A 186 -22.25 7.27 52.14
CA GLU A 186 -21.20 7.39 53.17
C GLU A 186 -20.79 6.05 53.82
N ALA A 187 -19.70 5.45 53.32
CA ALA A 187 -18.94 4.41 54.02
C ALA A 187 -17.46 4.40 53.56
N ILE A 188 -16.52 4.58 54.49
CA ILE A 188 -15.07 4.64 54.23
C ILE A 188 -14.46 3.25 54.40
N SER A 189 -13.68 2.77 53.42
CA SER A 189 -12.65 1.74 53.70
C SER A 189 -11.49 1.73 52.68
N LYS A 190 -10.27 1.73 53.22
CA LYS A 190 -9.01 1.28 52.58
C LYS A 190 -8.45 0.18 53.49
N PRO A 191 -7.70 -0.81 52.95
CA PRO A 191 -6.25 -0.74 53.20
C PRO A 191 -5.32 -1.34 52.11
N ALA A 192 -4.04 -0.94 52.22
CA ALA A 192 -2.83 -1.74 51.98
C ALA A 192 -2.66 -2.60 50.70
N ARG A 193 -2.13 -1.97 49.65
CA ARG A 193 -0.80 -2.26 49.05
C ARG A 193 -0.15 -3.64 49.34
N ALA A 194 -0.01 -4.47 48.31
CA ALA A 194 1.07 -5.45 48.14
C ALA A 194 1.53 -5.48 46.67
N ALA A 195 2.79 -5.84 46.39
CA ALA A 195 3.36 -5.81 45.03
C ALA A 195 4.36 -6.95 44.78
N PRO A 196 4.30 -7.63 43.61
CA PRO A 196 5.38 -8.48 43.09
C PRO A 196 6.31 -7.71 42.12
N PRO A 197 7.56 -8.15 41.91
CA PRO A 197 8.59 -7.42 41.17
C PRO A 197 8.80 -7.90 39.72
N GLY A 198 9.65 -7.18 38.97
CA GLY A 198 10.36 -7.73 37.81
C GLY A 198 10.03 -7.13 36.45
N ARG A 199 10.72 -6.04 36.08
CA ARG A 199 10.95 -5.70 34.66
C ARG A 199 12.44 -5.45 34.44
N SER A 200 13.07 -6.33 33.68
CA SER A 200 14.47 -6.23 33.29
C SER A 200 14.70 -4.98 32.45
N ARG A 201 15.71 -4.16 32.80
CA ARG A 201 16.18 -3.07 31.94
C ARG A 201 17.10 -3.64 30.87
N ALA A 202 16.78 -3.42 29.60
CA ALA A 202 17.73 -3.63 28.50
C ALA A 202 18.73 -2.47 28.45
N SER A 203 20.00 -2.78 28.16
CA SER A 203 21.12 -1.83 28.21
C SER A 203 21.69 -1.54 26.83
N SER A 204 21.31 -0.41 26.24
CA SER A 204 21.95 0.14 25.04
C SER A 204 21.62 1.63 24.89
N ASP A 205 22.39 2.49 25.55
CA ASP A 205 22.43 3.93 25.23
C ASP A 205 23.48 4.13 24.12
N PRO A 206 23.10 4.58 22.90
CA PRO A 206 24.02 4.67 21.77
C PRO A 206 24.93 5.91 21.80
N PHE A 207 24.86 6.77 22.84
CA PHE A 207 25.60 8.04 22.88
C PHE A 207 26.93 8.00 23.67
N LEU A 208 27.37 6.82 24.16
CA LEU A 208 28.57 6.67 24.98
C LEU A 208 29.53 5.59 24.45
N ASP A 209 30.19 5.83 23.31
CA ASP A 209 31.49 5.21 23.05
C ASP A 209 32.38 6.05 22.09
N PRO A 210 33.44 6.73 22.59
CA PRO A 210 34.40 7.43 21.75
C PRO A 210 35.59 6.53 21.36
N THR A 211 36.12 6.76 20.15
CA THR A 211 37.38 6.19 19.60
C THR A 211 37.38 4.72 19.12
N ARG A 212 37.03 4.53 17.84
CA ARG A 212 37.86 3.66 16.97
C ARG A 212 37.88 4.16 15.53
N SER A 213 39.03 4.06 14.88
CA SER A 213 39.33 4.72 13.61
C SER A 213 39.51 3.75 12.44
N SER A 214 38.67 3.91 11.41
CA SER A 214 38.95 3.62 9.98
C SER A 214 39.21 2.15 9.55
N PRO A 215 39.21 1.81 8.23
CA PRO A 215 39.06 2.67 7.06
C PRO A 215 37.97 2.30 6.02
N SER A 216 37.53 3.33 5.29
CA SER A 216 37.17 3.38 3.85
C SER A 216 36.56 2.15 3.14
N MET A 217 35.33 2.32 2.64
CA MET A 217 35.09 2.37 1.19
C MET A 217 33.92 3.33 0.88
N ASN A 218 34.23 4.46 0.24
CA ASN A 218 33.23 5.38 -0.31
C ASN A 218 33.16 5.22 -1.84
N ALA A 219 31.95 5.05 -2.38
CA ALA A 219 31.67 5.13 -3.81
C ALA A 219 30.31 5.80 -4.02
N ALA A 220 30.17 6.51 -5.15
CA ALA A 220 28.99 7.27 -5.56
C ALA A 220 28.50 8.36 -4.57
N LEU A 221 28.98 9.60 -4.79
CA LEU A 221 28.11 10.70 -5.20
C LEU A 221 28.99 11.90 -5.61
N SER A 222 28.97 12.27 -6.89
CA SER A 222 29.64 13.45 -7.40
C SER A 222 28.89 13.98 -8.62
N MET A 223 28.24 15.13 -8.45
CA MET A 223 27.69 15.95 -9.53
C MET A 223 28.12 17.40 -9.27
N PRO A 224 28.61 18.15 -10.27
CA PRO A 224 29.11 19.50 -10.07
C PRO A 224 27.97 20.54 -9.94
N PRO A 225 28.22 21.69 -9.30
CA PRO A 225 27.30 22.82 -9.31
C PRO A 225 27.33 23.56 -10.67
N PRO A 226 26.22 24.22 -11.08
CA PRO A 226 26.21 25.08 -12.27
C PRO A 226 26.91 26.42 -12.03
N THR A 227 27.56 26.93 -13.06
CA THR A 227 28.10 28.31 -13.14
C THR A 227 27.02 29.29 -13.60
N PRO A 228 27.01 30.54 -13.10
CA PRO A 228 26.27 31.63 -13.73
C PRO A 228 27.11 32.27 -14.85
N GLU A 229 26.52 32.44 -16.03
CA GLU A 229 27.03 33.33 -17.08
C GLU A 229 26.04 34.48 -17.32
N GLU A 230 26.53 35.56 -17.93
CA GLU A 230 25.88 36.86 -17.98
C GLU A 230 24.86 36.98 -19.11
N SER A 231 23.84 37.81 -18.90
CA SER A 231 23.28 38.65 -19.98
C SER A 231 22.65 39.90 -19.38
N ALA A 232 23.18 41.07 -19.74
CA ALA A 232 22.52 42.35 -19.50
C ALA A 232 21.60 42.70 -20.68
N THR A 233 20.52 43.47 -20.42
CA THR A 233 20.30 44.83 -20.94
C THR A 233 18.94 45.37 -20.48
N ASP A 234 18.93 46.66 -20.14
CA ASP A 234 17.85 47.65 -20.26
C ASP A 234 16.40 47.31 -19.85
N LEU A 235 15.93 48.06 -18.85
CA LEU A 235 14.82 48.99 -19.09
C LEU A 235 14.78 50.12 -18.04
N ASP A 236 15.18 51.32 -18.45
CA ASP A 236 15.00 52.55 -17.67
C ASP A 236 13.51 52.94 -17.60
N SER A 237 13.01 53.23 -16.41
CA SER A 237 11.81 54.08 -16.24
C SER A 237 11.77 54.73 -14.86
N LEU A 238 11.27 55.97 -14.82
CA LEU A 238 11.51 56.91 -13.72
C LEU A 238 10.42 56.87 -12.64
N GLY A 239 10.81 57.00 -11.37
CA GLY A 239 9.92 57.22 -10.22
C GLY A 239 10.66 57.90 -9.07
N PRO A 240 10.08 58.92 -8.39
CA PRO A 240 10.82 59.76 -7.45
C PRO A 240 11.03 59.12 -6.08
N SER A 241 12.15 59.48 -5.43
CA SER A 241 12.53 59.04 -4.09
C SER A 241 11.62 59.59 -2.99
N THR A 242 10.99 58.71 -2.22
CA THR A 242 10.44 59.01 -0.89
C THR A 242 11.54 58.90 0.19
N PRO A 243 11.41 59.59 1.33
CA PRO A 243 12.43 59.56 2.39
C PRO A 243 12.48 58.20 3.11
N LEU A 244 13.65 57.86 3.67
CA LEU A 244 13.81 56.73 4.57
C LEU A 244 12.93 56.93 5.81
N ASP A 245 12.05 55.96 6.10
CA ASP A 245 11.42 55.80 7.42
C ASP A 245 12.21 54.73 8.19
N GLU A 246 12.60 55.03 9.43
CA GLU A 246 13.60 54.28 10.20
C GLU A 246 12.99 53.06 10.94
N ARG A 247 12.05 52.37 10.29
CA ARG A 247 11.49 51.12 10.83
C ARG A 247 12.43 49.95 10.53
N GLY A 248 13.17 49.52 11.56
CA GLY A 248 14.04 48.34 11.52
C GLY A 248 13.30 47.04 11.13
N PRO A 249 14.03 45.96 10.81
CA PRO A 249 13.47 44.74 10.23
C PRO A 249 12.38 44.15 11.13
N GLU A 250 11.14 44.16 10.64
CA GLU A 250 10.00 43.57 11.36
C GLU A 250 10.25 42.07 11.55
N ILE A 251 10.50 41.69 12.81
CA ILE A 251 10.61 40.29 13.23
C ILE A 251 9.28 39.62 12.87
N PRO A 252 9.26 38.57 12.03
CA PRO A 252 8.01 37.90 11.70
C PRO A 252 7.33 37.44 13.00
N PRO A 253 6.00 37.64 13.13
CA PRO A 253 5.32 37.46 14.40
C PRO A 253 5.56 36.04 14.93
N LEU A 254 5.77 35.95 16.24
CA LEU A 254 6.20 34.71 16.90
C LEU A 254 5.19 33.59 16.62
N ALA A 255 5.49 32.73 15.63
CA ALA A 255 4.60 31.67 15.17
C ALA A 255 4.14 30.86 16.38
N SER A 256 2.82 30.78 16.59
CA SER A 256 2.29 30.44 17.91
C SER A 256 2.76 29.04 18.30
N LEU A 257 2.87 28.79 19.61
CA LEU A 257 3.21 27.45 20.08
C LEU A 257 2.20 26.41 19.55
N SER A 258 0.94 26.82 19.35
CA SER A 258 -0.10 26.01 18.71
C SER A 258 0.26 25.61 17.27
N ASP A 259 0.77 26.54 16.46
CA ASP A 259 1.18 26.26 15.07
C ASP A 259 2.37 25.30 15.01
N GLN A 260 3.32 25.44 15.95
CA GLN A 260 4.49 24.58 16.05
C GLN A 260 4.12 23.17 16.52
N TYR A 261 3.21 23.03 17.50
CA TYR A 261 2.68 21.73 17.90
C TYR A 261 1.84 21.09 16.79
N ALA A 262 0.97 21.83 16.11
CA ALA A 262 0.16 21.32 15.00
C ALA A 262 1.02 20.81 13.83
N ALA A 263 2.08 21.54 13.47
CA ALA A 263 3.06 21.08 12.48
C ALA A 263 3.81 19.82 12.95
N SER A 264 4.20 19.75 14.23
CA SER A 264 4.90 18.59 14.79
C SER A 264 4.02 17.33 14.80
N THR A 265 2.73 17.44 15.15
CA THR A 265 1.81 16.29 15.14
C THR A 265 1.58 15.78 13.71
N TYR A 266 1.33 16.70 12.77
CA TYR A 266 1.19 16.35 11.35
C TYR A 266 2.41 15.61 10.79
N SER A 267 3.62 16.05 11.15
CA SER A 267 4.87 15.40 10.75
C SER A 267 4.98 13.96 11.27
N MET A 268 4.53 13.71 12.50
CA MET A 268 4.56 12.37 13.12
C MET A 268 3.50 11.44 12.52
N ASP A 269 2.25 11.91 12.34
CA ASP A 269 1.18 11.12 11.73
C ASP A 269 1.49 10.74 10.28
N ALA A 270 2.12 11.65 9.54
CA ALA A 270 2.58 11.39 8.18
C ALA A 270 3.75 10.38 8.13
N GLU A 271 4.73 10.45 9.03
CA GLU A 271 5.76 9.41 9.12
C GLU A 271 5.18 8.04 9.48
N ILE A 272 4.23 7.95 10.41
CA ILE A 272 3.57 6.69 10.76
C ILE A 272 2.86 6.11 9.53
N PHE A 273 2.08 6.94 8.81
CA PHE A 273 1.40 6.56 7.57
C PHE A 273 2.37 6.13 6.44
N LEU A 274 3.56 6.71 6.38
CA LEU A 274 4.60 6.37 5.38
C LEU A 274 5.38 5.07 5.73
N ASN A 275 5.45 4.70 7.01
CA ASN A 275 6.11 3.47 7.47
C ASN A 275 5.16 2.25 7.52
N GLU A 276 3.85 2.44 7.33
CA GLU A 276 2.84 1.38 7.27
C GLU A 276 2.73 0.76 5.87
N GLN A 277 2.68 -0.58 5.81
CA GLN A 277 2.50 -1.33 4.55
C GLN A 277 1.14 -1.06 3.91
N GLN A 278 1.14 -0.51 2.69
CA GLN A 278 -0.08 -0.07 2.00
C GLN A 278 -0.57 -1.19 1.06
N LEU A 279 -1.05 -2.27 1.68
CA LEU A 279 -1.47 -3.50 1.00
C LEU A 279 -2.76 -3.32 0.19
N ARG A 280 -2.76 -3.87 -1.03
CA ARG A 280 -3.84 -3.80 -2.01
C ARG A 280 -4.03 -5.16 -2.70
N ILE A 281 -5.28 -5.59 -2.83
CA ILE A 281 -5.64 -6.84 -3.52
C ILE A 281 -5.99 -6.55 -4.97
N TRP A 282 -5.28 -7.21 -5.88
CA TRP A 282 -5.48 -7.19 -7.32
C TRP A 282 -6.13 -8.50 -7.77
N THR A 283 -7.36 -8.43 -8.27
CA THR A 283 -8.18 -9.59 -8.64
C THR A 283 -8.08 -9.86 -10.14
N PHE A 284 -7.52 -11.00 -10.52
CA PHE A 284 -7.27 -11.38 -11.91
C PHE A 284 -8.55 -11.30 -12.78
N PRO A 285 -8.58 -10.66 -13.96
CA PRO A 285 -9.79 -10.41 -14.77
C PRO A 285 -10.66 -11.66 -15.06
N PRO A 286 -12.00 -11.55 -15.03
CA PRO A 286 -12.89 -12.71 -15.19
C PRO A 286 -12.99 -13.21 -16.64
N TYR A 287 -12.70 -12.35 -17.63
CA TYR A 287 -12.89 -12.61 -19.06
C TYR A 287 -11.67 -13.16 -19.80
N ILE A 288 -10.45 -13.02 -19.26
CA ILE A 288 -9.25 -13.52 -19.94
C ILE A 288 -9.24 -15.06 -19.95
N THR A 289 -9.11 -15.63 -21.14
CA THR A 289 -9.19 -17.08 -21.38
C THR A 289 -7.83 -17.77 -21.25
N ASN A 290 -7.81 -19.09 -21.00
CA ASN A 290 -6.58 -19.90 -21.02
C ASN A 290 -5.75 -19.76 -22.31
N PRO A 291 -6.29 -19.96 -23.53
CA PRO A 291 -5.50 -19.80 -24.76
C PRO A 291 -4.97 -18.38 -24.99
N GLU A 292 -5.57 -17.36 -24.36
CA GLU A 292 -5.05 -16.00 -24.34
C GLU A 292 -3.95 -15.80 -23.28
N LEU A 293 -4.16 -16.28 -22.06
CA LEU A 293 -3.14 -16.33 -21.00
C LEU A 293 -1.85 -16.97 -21.52
N HIS A 294 -1.94 -18.08 -22.26
CA HIS A 294 -0.75 -18.74 -22.83
C HIS A 294 -0.03 -17.91 -23.92
N LYS A 295 -0.70 -16.94 -24.56
CA LYS A 295 -0.04 -15.97 -25.46
C LYS A 295 0.67 -14.90 -24.66
N LEU A 296 -0.01 -14.30 -23.68
CA LEU A 296 0.56 -13.27 -22.79
C LEU A 296 1.76 -13.82 -22.00
N MET A 297 1.65 -15.05 -21.47
CA MET A 297 2.72 -15.77 -20.78
C MET A 297 3.94 -16.09 -21.67
N ALA A 298 3.80 -16.07 -22.99
CA ALA A 298 4.90 -16.31 -23.94
C ALA A 298 5.73 -15.05 -24.24
N MET A 299 5.25 -13.85 -23.87
CA MET A 299 5.98 -12.59 -24.01
C MET A 299 7.00 -12.37 -22.88
N PHE A 300 6.88 -13.09 -21.76
CA PHE A 300 7.84 -12.98 -20.65
C PHE A 300 9.20 -13.58 -21.02
N PRO A 301 10.31 -12.92 -20.66
CA PRO A 301 11.65 -13.44 -20.93
C PRO A 301 11.95 -14.73 -20.14
N SER A 302 12.93 -15.50 -20.61
CA SER A 302 13.35 -16.78 -20.03
C SER A 302 13.77 -16.69 -18.55
N SER A 303 14.30 -15.55 -18.12
CA SER A 303 14.64 -15.23 -16.71
C SER A 303 13.43 -15.26 -15.76
N ILE A 304 12.21 -15.04 -16.28
CA ILE A 304 10.96 -15.14 -15.54
C ILE A 304 10.31 -16.52 -15.75
N THR A 305 10.23 -16.99 -17.01
CA THR A 305 9.44 -18.18 -17.36
C THR A 305 10.08 -19.51 -16.93
N SER A 306 11.41 -19.55 -16.80
CA SER A 306 12.17 -20.68 -16.24
C SER A 306 11.84 -20.97 -14.78
N GLN A 307 11.29 -19.99 -14.04
CA GLN A 307 11.08 -20.17 -12.62
C GLN A 307 9.99 -21.18 -12.28
N THR A 308 10.28 -21.99 -11.28
CA THR A 308 9.28 -22.79 -10.57
C THR A 308 8.26 -21.84 -9.92
N VAL A 309 6.99 -22.13 -10.19
CA VAL A 309 5.85 -21.48 -9.56
C VAL A 309 5.22 -22.50 -8.63
N PRO A 310 5.11 -22.22 -7.32
CA PRO A 310 4.44 -23.10 -6.37
C PRO A 310 2.97 -23.28 -6.78
N ARG A 311 2.35 -24.37 -6.30
CA ARG A 311 1.00 -24.79 -6.68
C ARG A 311 0.11 -24.76 -5.45
N PHE A 312 -1.17 -24.41 -5.62
CA PHE A 312 -2.14 -24.51 -4.53
C PHE A 312 -2.25 -25.97 -4.08
N LYS A 313 -2.44 -26.19 -2.77
CA LYS A 313 -2.76 -27.54 -2.29
C LYS A 313 -4.10 -27.95 -2.92
N PRO A 314 -4.20 -29.07 -3.66
CA PRO A 314 -5.48 -29.50 -4.19
C PRO A 314 -6.45 -29.67 -3.02
N LEU A 315 -7.60 -28.98 -3.06
CA LEU A 315 -8.67 -29.13 -2.08
C LEU A 315 -9.01 -30.62 -1.99
N ALA A 316 -8.53 -31.27 -0.93
CA ALA A 316 -8.77 -32.67 -0.69
C ALA A 316 -10.29 -32.84 -0.59
N LYS A 317 -10.90 -33.49 -1.59
CA LYS A 317 -12.36 -33.63 -1.70
C LYS A 317 -12.88 -34.07 -0.34
N THR A 318 -13.52 -33.17 0.39
CA THR A 318 -14.00 -33.43 1.75
C THR A 318 -14.90 -34.63 1.62
N LYS A 319 -14.45 -35.80 2.10
CA LYS A 319 -15.27 -37.00 2.08
C LYS A 319 -16.49 -36.63 2.91
N GLN A 320 -17.63 -36.39 2.25
CA GLN A 320 -18.89 -36.32 2.95
C GLN A 320 -18.97 -37.62 3.74
N ARG A 321 -18.83 -37.52 5.07
CA ARG A 321 -19.09 -38.61 5.99
C ARG A 321 -20.57 -38.92 5.81
N LYS A 322 -20.87 -39.82 4.88
CA LYS A 322 -22.22 -40.24 4.52
C LYS A 322 -22.86 -40.74 5.81
N GLY A 323 -23.65 -39.86 6.43
CA GLY A 323 -24.05 -39.98 7.82
C GLY A 323 -24.89 -41.22 8.01
N LYS A 324 -24.25 -42.33 8.39
CA LYS A 324 -24.93 -43.58 8.72
C LYS A 324 -25.65 -43.34 10.04
N ARG A 325 -26.86 -42.76 9.95
CA ARG A 325 -27.82 -42.65 11.05
C ARG A 325 -28.03 -44.05 11.62
N LYS A 326 -27.30 -44.37 12.68
CA LYS A 326 -27.66 -45.43 13.62
C LYS A 326 -28.15 -44.68 14.84
N GLY A 327 -29.46 -44.72 15.07
CA GLY A 327 -30.03 -44.18 16.30
C GLY A 327 -29.56 -45.03 17.48
N THR A 328 -29.10 -44.35 18.51
CA THR A 328 -29.16 -44.80 19.90
C THR A 328 -29.71 -43.61 20.67
N ASP A 329 -30.82 -43.88 21.36
CA ASP A 329 -31.57 -42.93 22.18
C ASP A 329 -30.90 -42.78 23.56
N VAL A 330 -31.57 -42.13 24.51
CA VAL A 330 -31.28 -42.08 25.97
C VAL A 330 -30.29 -40.98 26.43
N ASP A 331 -30.92 -39.89 26.86
CA ASP A 331 -30.76 -39.14 28.13
C ASP A 331 -29.60 -38.17 28.45
N LEU A 332 -30.03 -36.90 28.54
CA LEU A 332 -29.92 -35.90 29.63
C LEU A 332 -28.61 -35.54 30.37
N GLU A 333 -28.57 -34.23 30.65
CA GLU A 333 -27.86 -33.48 31.71
C GLU A 333 -26.32 -33.30 31.65
N GLY A 334 -25.92 -32.05 31.88
CA GLY A 334 -24.54 -31.56 31.75
C GLY A 334 -24.50 -30.06 31.43
N GLU A 335 -24.70 -29.20 32.43
CA GLU A 335 -24.60 -27.74 32.25
C GLU A 335 -23.18 -27.31 31.82
N GLY A 336 -23.10 -26.43 30.81
CA GLY A 336 -21.87 -26.24 30.02
C GLY A 336 -21.60 -24.82 29.51
N ASN A 337 -21.98 -23.79 30.26
CA ASN A 337 -21.46 -22.40 30.18
C ASN A 337 -21.27 -21.78 28.76
N PRO A 338 -22.32 -21.18 28.15
CA PRO A 338 -22.27 -20.68 26.78
C PRO A 338 -21.87 -19.20 26.66
N MET A 339 -20.64 -18.80 26.99
CA MET A 339 -20.21 -17.39 26.84
C MET A 339 -18.75 -17.14 26.45
N GLN A 340 -18.36 -17.48 25.22
CA GLN A 340 -17.17 -16.85 24.59
C GLN A 340 -17.19 -16.79 23.04
N MET A 341 -18.28 -16.31 22.43
CA MET A 341 -18.22 -15.81 21.04
C MET A 341 -17.56 -14.42 21.00
N GLY A 342 -16.23 -14.41 20.99
CA GLY A 342 -15.43 -13.23 20.67
C GLY A 342 -15.51 -12.88 19.18
N LEU A 343 -16.66 -12.35 18.74
CA LEU A 343 -16.89 -11.90 17.37
C LEU A 343 -16.11 -10.61 17.08
N ALA A 344 -14.81 -10.77 16.79
CA ALA A 344 -14.02 -9.76 16.10
C ALA A 344 -14.51 -9.65 14.64
N ILE A 345 -15.59 -8.90 14.44
CA ILE A 345 -16.07 -8.52 13.11
C ILE A 345 -15.16 -7.39 12.62
N ASP A 346 -14.08 -7.76 11.93
CA ASP A 346 -13.34 -6.80 11.12
C ASP A 346 -14.31 -6.18 10.10
N PRO A 347 -14.37 -4.84 9.96
CA PRO A 347 -15.33 -4.16 9.09
C PRO A 347 -15.06 -4.35 7.58
N ILE A 348 -14.06 -5.18 7.25
CA ILE A 348 -13.70 -5.60 5.90
C ILE A 348 -13.87 -7.12 5.86
N GLY A 349 -15.02 -7.59 5.38
CA GLY A 349 -15.49 -8.98 5.46
C GLY A 349 -14.71 -9.99 4.59
N VAL A 350 -13.41 -10.13 4.84
CA VAL A 350 -12.54 -11.18 4.30
C VAL A 350 -12.09 -12.06 5.47
N ASP A 351 -12.69 -13.24 5.62
CA ASP A 351 -12.31 -14.18 6.68
C ASP A 351 -10.87 -14.70 6.45
N MET A 352 -9.94 -14.16 7.25
CA MET A 352 -8.52 -14.52 7.25
C MET A 352 -8.26 -15.97 7.73
N GLY A 353 -9.25 -16.64 8.34
CA GLY A 353 -9.26 -18.08 8.57
C GLY A 353 -9.42 -18.86 7.26
N LEU A 354 -10.46 -18.55 6.49
CA LEU A 354 -10.74 -19.14 5.17
C LEU A 354 -9.57 -18.99 4.17
N VAL A 355 -8.86 -17.86 4.19
CA VAL A 355 -7.67 -17.65 3.32
C VAL A 355 -6.56 -18.66 3.64
N LYS A 356 -6.35 -19.00 4.93
CA LYS A 356 -5.35 -20.00 5.33
C LYS A 356 -5.72 -21.42 4.88
N GLU A 357 -7.00 -21.78 4.89
CA GLU A 357 -7.45 -23.09 4.39
C GLU A 357 -7.26 -23.26 2.87
N ARG A 358 -7.47 -22.19 2.09
CA ARG A 358 -7.28 -22.21 0.63
C ARG A 358 -5.82 -22.26 0.18
N GLY A 359 -4.89 -21.97 1.09
CA GLY A 359 -3.44 -22.07 0.89
C GLY A 359 -2.85 -20.81 0.26
N GLU A 360 -2.33 -19.93 1.11
CA GLU A 360 -1.53 -18.78 0.69
C GLU A 360 -0.28 -19.22 -0.10
N ILE A 361 0.00 -18.57 -1.22
CA ILE A 361 1.22 -18.67 -2.01
C ILE A 361 2.00 -17.35 -1.92
N ARG A 362 3.31 -17.40 -1.73
CA ARG A 362 4.21 -16.23 -1.89
C ARG A 362 5.12 -16.44 -3.09
N LYS A 363 5.14 -15.48 -4.02
CA LYS A 363 6.02 -15.50 -5.20
C LYS A 363 6.14 -14.09 -5.77
N GLY A 364 7.38 -13.65 -6.05
CA GLY A 364 7.63 -12.26 -6.43
C GLY A 364 7.40 -11.31 -5.25
N THR A 365 6.87 -10.11 -5.53
CA THR A 365 6.61 -9.06 -4.53
C THR A 365 5.35 -9.22 -3.69
N GLY A 366 4.62 -10.35 -3.74
CA GLY A 366 3.30 -10.44 -3.11
C GLY A 366 2.78 -11.83 -2.75
N ARG A 367 1.55 -11.85 -2.23
CA ARG A 367 0.84 -13.03 -1.72
C ARG A 367 -0.39 -13.34 -2.58
N MET A 368 -0.69 -14.62 -2.81
CA MET A 368 -1.74 -15.06 -3.72
C MET A 368 -2.62 -16.14 -3.11
N TRP A 369 -3.92 -16.07 -3.38
CA TRP A 369 -4.90 -17.10 -3.02
C TRP A 369 -6.01 -17.24 -4.06
N ILE A 370 -6.85 -18.28 -3.88
CA ILE A 370 -8.03 -18.50 -4.70
C ILE A 370 -9.19 -17.69 -4.11
N GLY A 371 -9.53 -16.58 -4.76
CA GLY A 371 -10.65 -15.73 -4.39
C GLY A 371 -12.01 -16.39 -4.62
N ASP A 372 -13.07 -15.80 -4.08
CA ASP A 372 -14.44 -16.29 -4.25
C ASP A 372 -15.06 -15.97 -5.62
N LEU A 373 -14.52 -14.94 -6.28
CA LEU A 373 -15.02 -14.49 -7.57
C LEU A 373 -14.65 -15.49 -8.69
N MET A 374 -15.60 -15.77 -9.58
CA MET A 374 -15.47 -16.78 -10.63
C MET A 374 -15.12 -16.16 -12.00
N ARG A 375 -14.47 -16.93 -12.86
CA ARG A 375 -14.24 -16.60 -14.28
C ARG A 375 -15.53 -16.75 -15.09
N LEU A 376 -15.63 -16.02 -16.20
CA LEU A 376 -16.75 -16.13 -17.14
C LEU A 376 -16.84 -17.52 -17.80
N PRO A 377 -18.03 -17.93 -18.30
CA PRO A 377 -18.17 -19.10 -19.17
C PRO A 377 -17.19 -19.06 -20.35
N GLY A 378 -16.72 -20.23 -20.79
CA GLY A 378 -15.75 -20.33 -21.88
C GLY A 378 -14.29 -20.02 -21.52
N TRP A 379 -13.96 -19.76 -20.24
CA TRP A 379 -12.59 -19.44 -19.81
C TRP A 379 -11.50 -20.44 -20.22
N ARG A 380 -11.85 -21.71 -20.46
CA ARG A 380 -10.91 -22.75 -20.95
C ARG A 380 -10.50 -22.57 -22.42
N GLY A 381 -11.18 -21.70 -23.17
CA GLY A 381 -11.15 -21.72 -24.62
C GLY A 381 -12.00 -22.87 -25.18
N THR A 382 -11.65 -23.33 -26.37
CA THR A 382 -12.33 -24.43 -27.06
C THR A 382 -11.92 -25.81 -26.50
N PHE A 383 -12.59 -26.86 -26.98
CA PHE A 383 -12.16 -28.25 -26.76
C PHE A 383 -10.72 -28.49 -27.24
N TRP A 384 -10.35 -27.95 -28.40
CA TRP A 384 -8.98 -28.02 -28.93
C TRP A 384 -7.95 -27.28 -28.08
N ASP A 385 -8.32 -26.15 -27.47
CA ASP A 385 -7.45 -25.46 -26.51
C ASP A 385 -7.27 -26.29 -25.23
N THR A 386 -8.32 -26.95 -24.76
CA THR A 386 -8.27 -27.86 -23.60
C THR A 386 -7.39 -29.08 -23.88
N ILE A 387 -7.45 -29.65 -25.10
CA ILE A 387 -6.53 -30.71 -25.54
C ILE A 387 -5.09 -30.19 -25.58
N ARG A 388 -4.84 -29.03 -26.22
CA ARG A 388 -3.49 -28.45 -26.32
C ARG A 388 -2.90 -28.18 -24.93
N ASP A 389 -3.71 -27.70 -24.00
CA ASP A 389 -3.31 -27.53 -22.61
C ASP A 389 -3.02 -28.86 -21.93
N TRP A 390 -3.82 -29.92 -22.13
CA TRP A 390 -3.50 -31.25 -21.61
C TRP A 390 -2.14 -31.78 -22.12
N PHE A 391 -1.87 -31.68 -23.44
CA PHE A 391 -0.57 -32.04 -24.01
C PHE A 391 0.60 -31.24 -23.39
N ARG A 392 0.42 -29.92 -23.19
CA ARG A 392 1.40 -29.04 -22.51
C ARG A 392 1.68 -29.40 -21.04
N HIS A 393 0.81 -30.18 -20.40
CA HIS A 393 1.01 -30.70 -19.04
C HIS A 393 1.58 -32.14 -19.01
N LEU A 394 1.53 -32.87 -20.12
CA LEU A 394 2.05 -34.25 -20.22
C LEU A 394 3.51 -34.29 -20.68
N PHE A 395 3.93 -33.34 -21.52
CA PHE A 395 5.24 -33.30 -22.17
C PHE A 395 6.07 -32.08 -21.73
N ARG A 396 6.16 -31.82 -20.41
CA ARG A 396 6.84 -30.64 -19.84
C ARG A 396 7.40 -30.87 -18.44
#